data_AF-G5K2B4-F1
#
_entry.id   AF-G5K2B4-F1
#
_cell.length_a   1.000
_cell.length_b   1.000
_cell.length_c   1.000
_cell.angle_alpha   90.00
_cell.angle_beta   90.00
_cell.angle_gamma   90.00
#
_symmetry.space_group_name_H-M   'P 1'
#
loop_
_entity.id
_entity.type
_entity.pdbx_description
1 polymer ?
#
loop_
_entity_poly.entity_id
_entity_poly.type
_entity_poly.pdbx_seq_one_letter_code
_entity_poly.pdbx_strand_id
1 'polypeptide(L)'
;MDKLTPKQEMFVQGIITGLSQRQAYRKAYKAEKMSDETVDSRASELLKNGKVTVRYRELLKQFSNMSLWSREQAFNEYEWLKNKARQDIENEGVRQANSNAFLSALDGMNNIAFKELELEDKKLAKEIELLQIKLDAEKGAKPDTHLMEKLLEVIEDGG
;
A
#
# COMPACT_ATOMS: atom_id res chain seq x y z
N MET A 1 25.27 -16.03 -4.80
CA MET A 1 24.60 -14.74 -5.09
C MET A 1 25.35 -13.66 -4.36
N ASP A 2 25.95 -12.70 -5.07
CA ASP A 2 26.61 -11.56 -4.44
C ASP A 2 25.61 -10.77 -3.60
N LYS A 3 25.83 -10.73 -2.30
CA LYS A 3 24.97 -10.09 -1.31
C LYS A 3 25.04 -8.57 -1.46
N LEU A 4 23.91 -7.87 -1.32
CA LEU A 4 23.89 -6.41 -1.24
C LEU A 4 24.74 -5.91 -0.07
N THR A 5 25.30 -4.72 -0.23
CA THR A 5 25.94 -4.04 0.90
C THR A 5 24.89 -3.65 1.94
N PRO A 6 25.27 -3.52 3.23
CA PRO A 6 24.33 -3.08 4.27
C PRO A 6 23.65 -1.73 3.97
N LYS A 7 24.34 -0.81 3.30
CA LYS A 7 23.76 0.48 2.89
C LYS A 7 22.70 0.32 1.81
N GLN A 8 22.95 -0.54 0.81
CA GLN A 8 21.97 -0.84 -0.23
C GLN A 8 20.74 -1.54 0.35
N GLU A 9 20.93 -2.48 1.27
CA GLU A 9 19.81 -3.15 1.95
C GLU A 9 18.98 -2.14 2.75
N MET A 10 19.62 -1.26 3.53
CA MET A 10 18.96 -0.20 4.29
C MET A 10 18.20 0.79 3.39
N PHE A 11 18.76 1.11 2.21
CA PHE A 11 18.10 1.94 1.21
C PHE A 11 16.80 1.27 0.72
N VAL A 12 16.86 0.00 0.32
CA VAL A 12 15.68 -0.73 -0.16
C VAL A 12 14.63 -0.87 0.94
N GLN A 13 15.03 -1.24 2.16
CA GLN A 13 14.12 -1.35 3.31
C GLN A 13 13.43 -0.01 3.60
N GLY A 14 14.16 1.11 3.53
CA GLY A 14 13.59 2.44 3.69
C GLY A 14 12.43 2.71 2.72
N ILE A 15 12.62 2.40 1.44
CA ILE A 15 11.57 2.59 0.42
C ILE A 15 10.35 1.71 0.70
N ILE A 16 10.57 0.43 1.05
CA ILE A 16 9.47 -0.51 1.35
C ILE A 16 8.66 -0.06 2.56
N THR A 17 9.31 0.56 3.55
CA THR A 17 8.64 1.12 4.74
C THR A 17 8.00 2.49 4.52
N GLY A 18 7.98 3.01 3.28
CA GLY A 18 7.26 4.24 2.92
C GLY A 18 8.12 5.51 2.83
N LEU A 19 9.45 5.42 2.89
CA LEU A 19 10.31 6.59 2.63
C LEU A 19 10.39 6.88 1.13
N SER A 20 10.49 8.15 0.76
CA SER A 20 10.88 8.52 -0.61
C SER A 20 12.30 8.04 -0.92
N GLN A 21 12.64 7.89 -2.21
CA GLN A 21 14.00 7.48 -2.61
C GLN A 21 15.07 8.41 -2.01
N ARG A 22 14.80 9.72 -1.99
CA ARG A 22 15.67 10.74 -1.38
C ARG A 22 15.87 10.48 0.11
N GLN A 23 14.78 10.31 0.87
CA GLN A 23 14.82 10.06 2.31
C GLN A 23 15.55 8.75 2.64
N ALA A 24 15.24 7.69 1.90
CA ALA A 24 15.91 6.40 2.04
C ALA A 24 17.41 6.49 1.75
N TYR A 25 17.81 7.25 0.71
CA TYR A 25 19.22 7.44 0.39
C TYR A 25 19.95 8.24 1.46
N ARG A 26 19.37 9.35 1.93
CA ARG A 26 19.96 10.15 3.02
C ARG A 26 20.18 9.31 4.26
N LYS A 27 19.17 8.54 4.68
CA LYS A 27 19.27 7.62 5.81
C LYS A 27 20.34 6.54 5.60
N ALA A 28 20.40 5.95 4.41
CA ALA A 28 21.31 4.84 4.13
C ALA A 28 22.78 5.25 4.01
N TYR A 29 23.04 6.44 3.46
CA TYR A 29 24.39 6.90 3.12
C TYR A 29 24.88 8.06 3.99
N LYS A 30 24.09 8.53 4.95
CA LYS A 30 24.37 9.73 5.78
C LYS A 30 24.66 10.94 4.92
N ALA A 31 23.76 11.17 3.96
CA ALA A 31 23.93 12.18 2.91
C ALA A 31 23.24 13.50 3.27
N GLU A 32 23.03 13.83 4.54
CA GLU A 32 22.26 15.01 4.99
C GLU A 32 22.84 16.33 4.49
N LYS A 33 24.16 16.39 4.25
CA LYS A 33 24.86 17.59 3.78
C LYS A 33 24.89 17.73 2.25
N MET A 34 24.41 16.73 1.50
CA MET A 34 24.38 16.78 0.04
C MET A 34 23.16 17.56 -0.46
N SER A 35 23.29 18.21 -1.61
CA SER A 35 22.15 18.88 -2.27
C SER A 35 21.06 17.88 -2.65
N ASP A 36 19.83 18.35 -2.75
CA ASP A 36 18.69 17.51 -3.11
C ASP A 36 18.85 16.88 -4.50
N GLU A 37 19.33 17.65 -5.47
CA GLU A 37 19.54 17.20 -6.86
C GLU A 37 20.57 16.07 -6.91
N THR A 38 21.64 16.20 -6.13
CA THR A 38 22.69 15.17 -6.07
C THR A 38 22.15 13.89 -5.43
N VAL A 39 21.39 14.01 -4.35
CA VAL A 39 20.77 12.85 -3.69
C VAL A 39 19.76 12.17 -4.61
N ASP A 40 18.92 12.92 -5.29
CA ASP A 40 17.89 12.37 -6.18
C ASP A 40 18.52 11.60 -7.35
N SER A 41 19.55 12.18 -7.98
CA SER A 41 20.30 11.52 -9.06
C SER A 41 20.92 10.21 -8.59
N ARG A 42 21.59 10.22 -7.43
CA ARG A 42 22.23 9.03 -6.85
C ARG A 42 21.23 7.97 -6.40
N ALA A 43 20.11 8.38 -5.80
CA ALA A 43 19.06 7.46 -5.38
C ALA A 43 18.40 6.78 -6.59
N SER A 44 18.15 7.54 -7.66
CA SER A 44 17.63 7.02 -8.93
C SER A 44 18.58 6.02 -9.58
N GLU A 45 19.88 6.37 -9.67
CA GLU A 45 20.92 5.48 -10.19
C GLU A 45 21.00 4.18 -9.36
N LEU A 46 20.98 4.31 -8.03
CA LEU A 46 21.04 3.17 -7.13
C LEU A 46 19.85 2.23 -7.29
N LEU A 47 18.64 2.76 -7.43
CA LEU A 47 17.44 1.95 -7.60
C LEU A 47 17.41 1.20 -8.94
N LYS A 48 18.05 1.76 -9.98
CA LYS A 48 18.22 1.12 -11.30
C LYS A 48 19.31 0.06 -11.32
N ASN A 49 20.13 -0.03 -10.28
CA ASN A 49 21.13 -1.10 -10.18
C ASN A 49 20.43 -2.47 -10.11
N GLY A 50 20.75 -3.38 -11.03
CA GLY A 50 20.03 -4.65 -11.16
C GLY A 50 19.92 -5.46 -9.86
N LYS A 51 20.96 -5.48 -9.03
CA LYS A 51 20.93 -6.20 -7.73
C LYS A 51 19.98 -5.53 -6.73
N VAL A 52 19.99 -4.19 -6.68
CA VAL A 52 19.09 -3.39 -5.85
C VAL A 52 17.64 -3.52 -6.32
N THR A 53 17.39 -3.47 -7.63
CA THR A 53 16.05 -3.63 -8.20
C THR A 53 15.46 -5.01 -7.89
N VAL A 54 16.25 -6.09 -8.03
CA VAL A 54 15.80 -7.45 -7.70
C VAL A 54 15.40 -7.53 -6.23
N ARG A 55 16.27 -7.05 -5.32
CA ARG A 55 15.98 -7.04 -3.88
C ARG A 55 14.75 -6.21 -3.52
N TYR A 56 14.58 -5.06 -4.16
CA TYR A 56 13.42 -4.21 -3.98
C TYR A 56 12.12 -4.94 -4.34
N ARG A 57 12.09 -5.65 -5.48
CA ARG A 57 10.92 -6.44 -5.90
C ARG A 57 10.64 -7.60 -4.94
N GLU A 58 11.67 -8.28 -4.45
CA GLU A 58 11.53 -9.35 -3.45
C GLU A 58 10.89 -8.84 -2.17
N LEU A 59 11.43 -7.75 -1.60
CA LEU A 59 10.92 -7.17 -0.36
C LEU A 59 9.52 -6.58 -0.56
N LEU A 60 9.22 -5.98 -1.71
CA LEU A 60 7.88 -5.50 -2.04
C LEU A 60 6.87 -6.65 -2.05
N LYS A 61 7.22 -7.79 -2.67
CA LYS A 61 6.38 -8.99 -2.67
C LYS A 61 6.18 -9.53 -1.25
N GLN A 62 7.25 -9.62 -0.46
CA GLN A 62 7.16 -10.07 0.93
C GLN A 62 6.28 -9.15 1.78
N PHE A 63 6.49 -7.84 1.68
CA PHE A 63 5.70 -6.84 2.41
C PHE A 63 4.22 -6.88 2.01
N SER A 64 3.91 -6.99 0.71
CA SER A 64 2.55 -7.16 0.22
C SER A 64 1.89 -8.43 0.79
N ASN A 65 2.60 -9.55 0.78
CA ASN A 65 2.10 -10.81 1.33
C ASN A 65 1.87 -10.71 2.85
N MET A 66 2.79 -10.10 3.58
CA MET A 66 2.64 -9.88 5.02
C MET A 66 1.46 -8.96 5.32
N SER A 67 1.28 -7.89 4.56
CA SER A 67 0.13 -6.99 4.71
C SER A 67 -1.20 -7.71 4.44
N LEU A 68 -1.24 -8.57 3.42
CA LEU A 68 -2.45 -9.35 3.11
C LEU A 68 -2.75 -10.34 4.24
N TRP A 69 -1.74 -11.09 4.69
CA TRP A 69 -1.86 -12.04 5.79
C TRP A 69 -2.29 -11.35 7.10
N SER A 70 -1.74 -10.19 7.44
CA SER A 70 -2.15 -9.44 8.63
C SER A 70 -3.60 -8.95 8.56
N ARG A 71 -4.11 -8.60 7.37
CA ARG A 71 -5.53 -8.24 7.18
C ARG A 71 -6.44 -9.45 7.35
N GLU A 72 -6.07 -10.58 6.74
CA GLU A 72 -6.81 -11.84 6.87
C GLU A 72 -6.87 -12.30 8.33
N GLN A 73 -5.75 -12.23 9.05
CA GLN A 73 -5.70 -12.51 10.50
C GLN A 73 -6.64 -11.58 11.27
N ALA A 74 -6.59 -10.27 11.04
CA ALA A 74 -7.46 -9.32 11.72
C ALA A 74 -8.95 -9.58 11.43
N PHE A 75 -9.29 -9.91 10.18
CA PHE A 75 -10.65 -10.29 9.79
C PHE A 75 -11.14 -11.53 10.54
N ASN A 76 -10.30 -12.57 10.62
CA ASN A 76 -10.62 -13.81 11.33
C ASN A 76 -10.83 -13.58 12.84
N GLU A 77 -10.03 -12.71 13.47
CA GLU A 77 -10.20 -12.34 14.88
C GLU A 77 -11.54 -11.60 15.12
N TYR A 78 -11.90 -10.67 14.23
CA TYR A 78 -13.20 -10.02 14.30
C TYR A 78 -14.35 -11.00 14.05
N GLU A 79 -14.23 -11.90 13.08
CA GLU A 79 -15.24 -12.92 12.83
C GLU A 79 -15.44 -13.83 14.05
N TRP A 80 -14.35 -14.26 14.69
CA TRP A 80 -14.41 -15.05 15.91
C TRP A 80 -15.16 -14.30 17.01
N LEU A 81 -14.81 -13.03 17.26
CA LEU A 81 -15.46 -12.21 18.30
C LEU A 81 -16.95 -11.98 18.00
N LYS A 82 -17.29 -11.66 16.74
CA LYS A 82 -18.67 -11.52 16.27
C LYS A 82 -19.48 -12.79 16.55
N ASN A 83 -18.93 -13.96 16.22
CA ASN A 83 -19.61 -15.24 16.41
C ASN A 83 -19.78 -15.58 17.90
N LYS A 84 -18.79 -15.25 18.74
CA LYS A 84 -18.90 -15.43 20.20
C LYS A 84 -19.92 -14.49 20.82
N ALA A 85 -19.91 -13.21 20.44
CA ALA A 85 -20.89 -12.24 20.90
C ALA A 85 -22.30 -12.62 20.47
N ARG A 86 -22.48 -13.09 19.23
CA ARG A 86 -23.76 -13.59 18.72
C ARG A 86 -24.27 -14.78 19.54
N GLN A 87 -23.41 -15.77 19.79
CA GLN A 87 -23.76 -16.94 20.60
C GLN A 87 -24.18 -16.54 22.02
N ASP A 88 -23.48 -15.59 22.64
CA ASP A 88 -23.84 -15.06 23.95
C ASP A 88 -25.20 -14.35 23.93
N ILE A 89 -25.47 -13.53 22.91
CA ILE A 89 -26.79 -12.88 22.73
C ILE A 89 -27.90 -13.92 22.58
N GLU A 90 -27.68 -14.99 21.81
CA GLU A 90 -28.64 -16.07 21.58
C GLU A 90 -28.95 -16.85 22.88
N ASN A 91 -27.96 -17.03 23.75
CA ASN A 91 -28.11 -17.79 25.00
C ASN A 91 -28.62 -16.95 26.19
N GLU A 92 -28.11 -15.73 26.31
CA GLU A 92 -28.18 -14.91 27.53
C GLU A 92 -28.97 -13.60 27.33
N GLY A 93 -29.42 -13.36 26.09
CA GLY A 93 -30.08 -12.13 25.67
C GLY A 93 -29.11 -10.97 25.41
N VAL A 94 -29.68 -9.86 24.95
CA VAL A 94 -28.93 -8.65 24.61
C VAL A 94 -28.45 -7.95 25.88
N ARG A 95 -27.13 -7.78 26.01
CA ARG A 95 -26.45 -7.05 27.09
C ARG A 95 -25.51 -6.02 26.50
N GLN A 96 -25.11 -5.02 27.29
CA GLN A 96 -24.21 -3.98 26.81
C GLN A 96 -22.88 -4.56 26.30
N ALA A 97 -22.26 -5.49 27.05
CA ALA A 97 -20.97 -6.07 26.70
C ALA A 97 -21.02 -6.88 25.39
N ASN A 98 -22.00 -7.77 25.23
CA ASN A 98 -22.08 -8.62 24.04
C ASN A 98 -22.53 -7.84 22.80
N SER A 99 -23.41 -6.86 22.95
CA SER A 99 -23.82 -5.97 21.84
C SER A 99 -22.65 -5.12 21.36
N ASN A 100 -21.89 -4.53 22.28
CA ASN A 100 -20.71 -3.75 21.94
C ASN A 100 -19.66 -4.62 21.24
N ALA A 101 -19.37 -5.82 21.76
CA ALA A 101 -18.44 -6.74 21.13
C ALA A 101 -18.87 -7.12 19.70
N PHE A 102 -20.16 -7.40 19.50
CA PHE A 102 -20.72 -7.72 18.18
C PHE A 102 -20.61 -6.56 17.20
N LEU A 103 -21.04 -5.35 17.61
CA LEU A 103 -21.00 -4.15 16.77
C LEU A 103 -19.57 -3.73 16.44
N SER A 104 -18.66 -3.73 17.42
CA SER A 104 -17.25 -3.41 17.19
C SER A 104 -16.56 -4.40 16.27
N ALA A 105 -16.91 -5.69 16.35
CA ALA A 105 -16.40 -6.69 15.43
C ALA A 105 -16.89 -6.45 14.01
N LEU A 106 -18.18 -6.17 13.83
CA LEU A 106 -18.74 -5.83 12.50
C LEU A 106 -18.14 -4.55 11.93
N ASP A 107 -17.97 -3.51 12.74
CA ASP A 107 -17.33 -2.27 12.32
C ASP A 107 -15.88 -2.51 11.87
N GLY A 108 -15.12 -3.29 12.64
CA GLY A 108 -13.77 -3.71 12.27
C GLY A 108 -13.73 -4.44 10.92
N MET A 109 -14.64 -5.40 10.70
CA MET A 109 -14.73 -6.13 9.44
C MET A 109 -15.11 -5.22 8.26
N ASN A 110 -16.10 -4.34 8.44
CA ASN A 110 -16.51 -3.38 7.42
C ASN A 110 -15.36 -2.45 7.05
N ASN A 111 -14.63 -1.91 8.03
CA ASN A 111 -13.48 -1.05 7.80
C ASN A 111 -12.35 -1.74 7.02
N ILE A 112 -12.16 -3.05 7.21
CA ILE A 112 -11.21 -3.84 6.41
C ILE A 112 -11.71 -3.95 4.97
N ALA A 113 -12.98 -4.35 4.78
CA ALA A 113 -13.58 -4.55 3.46
C ALA A 113 -13.61 -3.24 2.64
N PHE A 114 -14.03 -2.12 3.23
CA PHE A 114 -14.06 -0.82 2.56
C PHE A 114 -12.66 -0.37 2.14
N LYS A 115 -11.65 -0.53 3.01
CA LYS A 115 -10.26 -0.20 2.65
C LYS A 115 -9.72 -1.06 1.51
N GLU A 116 -10.14 -2.33 1.42
CA GLU A 116 -9.75 -3.19 0.29
C GLU A 116 -10.36 -2.70 -1.02
N LEU A 117 -11.65 -2.37 -1.02
CA LEU A 117 -12.34 -1.80 -2.19
C LEU A 117 -11.68 -0.50 -2.65
N GLU A 118 -11.41 0.45 -1.75
CA GLU A 118 -10.72 1.70 -2.11
C GLU A 118 -9.34 1.47 -2.74
N LEU A 119 -8.59 0.48 -2.23
CA LEU A 119 -7.26 0.15 -2.76
C LEU A 119 -7.36 -0.51 -4.15
N GLU A 120 -8.37 -1.34 -4.38
CA GLU A 120 -8.66 -1.95 -5.67
C GLU A 120 -9.08 -0.90 -6.70
N ASP A 121 -9.97 0.01 -6.35
CA ASP A 121 -10.41 1.11 -7.21
C ASP A 121 -9.24 2.02 -7.61
N LYS A 122 -8.39 2.41 -6.65
CA LYS A 122 -7.17 3.19 -6.91
C LYS A 122 -6.19 2.45 -7.82
N LYS A 123 -6.09 1.13 -7.70
CA LYS A 123 -5.24 0.31 -8.56
C LYS A 123 -5.81 0.24 -9.98
N LEU A 124 -7.12 0.03 -10.11
CA LEU A 124 -7.81 -0.03 -11.40
C LEU A 124 -7.70 1.30 -12.16
N ALA A 125 -7.89 2.44 -11.47
CA ALA A 125 -7.73 3.77 -12.05
C ALA A 125 -6.32 3.96 -12.66
N LYS A 126 -5.27 3.57 -11.93
CA LYS A 126 -3.88 3.63 -12.42
C LYS A 126 -3.61 2.69 -13.60
N GLU A 127 -4.27 1.55 -13.64
CA GLU A 127 -4.15 0.62 -14.76
C GLU A 127 -4.80 1.19 -16.02
N ILE A 128 -5.99 1.79 -15.89
CA ILE A 128 -6.67 2.51 -16.98
C ILE A 128 -5.80 3.67 -17.49
N GLU A 129 -5.22 4.46 -16.60
CA GLU A 129 -4.27 5.53 -16.93
C GLU A 129 -3.10 5.03 -17.78
N LEU A 130 -2.42 3.97 -17.30
CA LEU A 130 -1.27 3.40 -18.00
C LEU A 130 -1.65 2.84 -19.38
N LEU A 131 -2.86 2.28 -19.52
CA LEU A 131 -3.37 1.81 -20.80
C LEU A 131 -3.65 2.97 -21.76
N GLN A 132 -4.23 4.07 -21.27
CA GLN A 132 -4.49 5.27 -22.07
C GLN A 132 -3.17 5.87 -22.58
N ILE A 133 -2.18 6.03 -21.70
CA ILE A 133 -0.84 6.52 -22.07
C ILE A 133 -0.20 5.65 -23.16
N LYS A 134 -0.34 4.32 -23.05
CA LYS A 134 0.18 3.38 -24.06
C LYS A 134 -0.55 3.53 -25.41
N LEU A 135 -1.88 3.63 -25.38
CA LEU A 135 -2.67 3.85 -26.59
C LEU A 135 -2.32 5.18 -27.28
N ASP A 136 -2.08 6.23 -26.51
CA ASP A 136 -1.73 7.56 -27.02
C ASP A 136 -0.30 7.58 -27.59
N ALA A 137 0.63 6.88 -26.94
CA ALA A 137 1.99 6.68 -27.45
C ALA A 137 2.02 5.89 -28.76
N GLU A 138 1.13 4.90 -28.92
CA GLU A 138 0.96 4.15 -30.17
C GLU A 138 0.27 4.98 -31.28
N LYS A 139 -0.56 5.97 -30.91
CA LYS A 139 -1.28 6.84 -31.86
C LYS A 139 -0.56 8.17 -32.19
N GLY A 140 0.57 8.47 -31.55
CA GLY A 140 1.36 9.68 -31.83
C GLY A 140 0.75 11.00 -31.32
N ALA A 141 -0.21 10.96 -30.38
CA ALA A 141 -0.86 12.14 -29.80
C ALA A 141 -0.53 12.31 -28.30
N LYS A 142 -0.53 13.56 -27.80
CA LYS A 142 -0.30 13.88 -26.37
C LYS A 142 -1.48 13.38 -25.50
N PRO A 143 -1.23 12.96 -24.24
CA PRO A 143 -2.22 12.25 -23.44
C PRO A 143 -3.37 13.17 -23.01
N ASP A 144 -4.61 12.69 -23.17
CA ASP A 144 -5.81 13.35 -22.66
C ASP A 144 -6.07 12.91 -21.21
N THR A 145 -5.61 13.72 -20.26
CA THR A 145 -5.75 13.48 -18.81
C THR A 145 -7.11 13.91 -18.25
N HIS A 146 -7.99 14.50 -19.06
CA HIS A 146 -9.22 15.12 -18.60
C HIS A 146 -10.20 14.12 -17.97
N LEU A 147 -10.29 12.90 -18.52
CA LEU A 147 -11.17 11.86 -17.97
C LEU A 147 -10.69 11.39 -16.60
N MET A 148 -9.37 11.39 -16.39
CA MET A 148 -8.77 10.95 -15.14
C MET A 148 -8.92 11.99 -14.02
N GLU A 149 -8.76 13.28 -14.36
CA GLU A 149 -9.04 14.38 -13.44
C GLU A 149 -10.49 14.31 -12.93
N LYS A 150 -11.45 14.05 -13.82
CA LYS A 150 -12.86 13.84 -13.44
C LYS A 150 -13.10 12.60 -12.58
N LEU A 151 -12.40 11.51 -12.83
CA LEU A 151 -12.55 10.28 -12.03
C LEU A 151 -11.96 10.45 -10.62
N LEU A 152 -10.86 11.21 -10.49
CA LEU A 152 -10.28 11.55 -9.19
C LEU A 152 -11.21 12.43 -8.36
N GLU A 153 -11.83 13.45 -8.95
CA GLU A 153 -12.82 14.30 -8.27
C GLU A 153 -13.99 13.47 -7.70
N VAL A 154 -14.52 12.51 -8.47
CA VAL A 154 -15.63 11.66 -8.02
C VAL A 154 -15.26 10.75 -6.84
N ILE A 155 -14.00 10.32 -6.78
CA ILE A 155 -13.49 9.48 -5.68
C ILE A 155 -13.21 10.31 -4.42
N GLU A 156 -12.76 11.57 -4.57
CA GLU A 156 -12.49 12.47 -3.46
C GLU A 156 -13.76 13.06 -2.82
N ASP A 157 -14.81 13.29 -3.61
CA ASP A 157 -16.09 13.84 -3.14
C ASP A 157 -17.06 12.77 -2.57
N GLY A 158 -16.71 11.48 -2.65
CA GLY A 158 -17.55 10.35 -2.24
C GLY A 158 -17.27 9.76 -0.85
N GLY A 159 -16.37 10.35 -0.06
CA GLY A 159 -15.96 9.89 1.28
C GLY A 159 -16.62 10.61 2.45
#